data_AF-A0A1Q4G0U6-F1
#
_entry.id   AF-A0A1Q4G0U6-F1
#
_cell.length_a   1.000
_cell.length_b   1.000
_cell.length_c   1.000
_cell.angle_alpha   90.00
_cell.angle_beta   90.00
_cell.angle_gamma   90.00
#
_symmetry.space_group_name_H-M   'P 1'
#
loop_
_entity.id
_entity.type
_entity.pdbx_description
1 polymer ?
#
loop_
_entity_poly.entity_id
_entity_poly.type
_entity_poly.pdbx_seq_one_letter_code
_entity_poly.pdbx_strand_id
1 'polypeptide(L)'
;MHSGEHFDPREILPIQLHDFLTITEIDSADFLVADLFRRKFGHPPPNIPRHLVGLYRADDGGLHLAGFSHMMPFGDVYLSGGSCTDGDTARRMRPEQREALRAAGGLWFYLLKYAFRKYAGCCDAFFGHCGDRRALEVALAAGFEQTAHEHVIVNWHKPLHDNHKRALLAKVHALGPF
;
A
#
# COMPACT_ATOMS: atom_id res chain seq x y z
N MET A 1 -8.87 19.38 -7.30
CA MET A 1 -7.44 19.10 -7.61
C MET A 1 -6.60 20.06 -6.79
N HIS A 2 -5.99 19.62 -5.69
CA HIS A 2 -4.88 20.36 -5.08
C HIS A 2 -3.58 19.83 -5.68
N SER A 3 -3.25 20.33 -6.86
CA SER A 3 -1.91 20.25 -7.44
C SER A 3 -1.06 21.32 -6.75
N GLY A 4 -0.11 20.94 -5.88
CA GLY A 4 0.81 21.95 -5.35
C GLY A 4 1.72 21.52 -4.21
N GLU A 5 1.37 20.54 -3.37
CA GLU A 5 2.33 20.04 -2.40
C GLU A 5 3.29 19.05 -3.08
N HIS A 6 4.56 19.43 -3.16
CA HIS A 6 5.63 18.54 -3.56
C HIS A 6 5.79 17.46 -2.48
N PHE A 7 5.07 16.36 -2.62
CA PHE A 7 5.19 15.22 -1.73
C PHE A 7 6.54 14.51 -1.99
N ASP A 8 7.46 14.57 -1.03
CA ASP A 8 8.71 13.78 -1.08
C ASP A 8 8.47 12.39 -0.44
N PRO A 9 8.57 11.29 -1.21
CA PRO A 9 8.46 9.93 -0.68
C PRO A 9 9.44 9.61 0.44
N ARG A 10 10.56 10.34 0.53
CA ARG A 10 11.56 10.18 1.61
C ARG A 10 11.04 10.60 2.98
N GLU A 11 10.01 11.43 3.04
CA GLU A 11 9.34 11.79 4.30
C GLU A 11 8.66 10.58 4.97
N ILE A 12 8.31 9.56 4.19
CA ILE A 12 7.61 8.37 4.67
C ILE A 12 8.58 7.29 5.13
N LEU A 13 9.70 7.13 4.42
CA LEU A 13 10.71 6.13 4.75
C LEU A 13 11.65 6.64 5.85
N PRO A 14 12.02 5.81 6.83
CA PRO A 14 13.10 6.14 7.75
C PRO A 14 14.42 6.32 7.01
N ILE A 15 15.28 7.19 7.57
CA ILE A 15 16.56 7.55 6.95
C ILE A 15 17.45 6.34 6.66
N GLN A 16 17.45 5.33 7.54
CA GLN A 16 18.23 4.11 7.37
C GLN A 16 17.82 3.25 6.16
N LEU A 17 16.63 3.49 5.58
CA LEU A 17 16.16 2.78 4.40
C LEU A 17 16.42 3.55 3.10
N HIS A 18 16.73 4.85 3.17
CA HIS A 18 16.82 5.73 2.00
C HIS A 18 17.89 5.27 0.99
N ASP A 19 18.97 4.67 1.47
CA ASP A 19 20.10 4.27 0.63
C ASP A 19 19.75 3.12 -0.32
N PHE A 20 18.80 2.26 0.06
CA PHE A 20 18.51 1.04 -0.69
C PHE A 20 17.03 0.84 -1.03
N LEU A 21 16.13 1.69 -0.53
CA LEU A 21 14.69 1.63 -0.84
C LEU A 21 14.16 2.98 -1.30
N THR A 22 13.27 2.93 -2.28
CA THR A 22 12.43 4.06 -2.68
C THR A 22 11.00 3.60 -2.92
N ILE A 23 10.04 4.49 -2.68
CA ILE A 23 8.62 4.26 -2.98
C ILE A 23 8.19 5.31 -3.99
N THR A 24 7.49 4.89 -5.04
CA THR A 24 6.95 5.80 -6.06
C THR A 24 5.60 5.31 -6.57
N GLU A 25 4.89 6.21 -7.25
CA GLU A 25 3.75 5.86 -8.09
C GLU A 25 4.21 5.58 -9.52
N ILE A 26 3.54 4.66 -10.21
CA ILE A 26 3.71 4.41 -11.64
C ILE A 26 2.34 4.42 -12.33
N ASP A 27 2.30 4.84 -13.59
CA ASP A 27 1.06 4.90 -14.36
C ASP A 27 0.71 3.56 -15.02
N SER A 28 1.72 2.74 -15.35
CA SER A 28 1.54 1.48 -16.07
C SER A 28 2.12 0.31 -15.28
N ALA A 29 1.29 -0.34 -14.48
CA ALA A 29 1.69 -1.51 -13.69
C ALA A 29 2.15 -2.69 -14.56
N ASP A 30 1.55 -2.90 -15.74
CA ASP A 30 1.89 -4.04 -16.60
C ASP A 30 3.37 -4.11 -16.97
N PHE A 31 4.03 -2.95 -17.14
CA PHE A 31 5.44 -2.91 -17.51
C PHE A 31 6.38 -3.46 -16.44
N LEU A 32 6.06 -3.23 -15.16
CA LEU A 32 6.98 -3.51 -14.05
C LEU A 32 6.49 -4.61 -13.09
N VAL A 33 5.17 -4.77 -12.97
CA VAL A 33 4.51 -5.52 -11.90
C VAL A 33 3.89 -6.82 -12.41
N ALA A 34 3.68 -6.97 -13.71
CA ALA A 34 2.94 -8.09 -14.29
C ALA A 34 3.46 -9.47 -13.86
N ASP A 35 4.79 -9.66 -13.85
CA ASP A 35 5.39 -10.93 -13.44
C ASP A 35 5.17 -11.24 -11.96
N LEU A 36 5.31 -10.23 -11.08
CA LEU A 36 5.03 -10.40 -9.66
C LEU A 36 3.56 -10.79 -9.43
N PHE A 37 2.64 -10.11 -10.12
CA PHE A 37 1.21 -10.37 -10.01
C PHE A 37 0.82 -11.75 -10.50
N ARG A 38 1.33 -12.19 -11.66
CA ARG A 38 1.11 -13.55 -12.15
C ARG A 38 1.61 -14.60 -11.15
N ARG A 39 2.79 -14.41 -10.55
CA ARG A 39 3.31 -15.35 -9.53
C ARG A 39 2.48 -15.38 -8.25
N LYS A 40 1.95 -14.24 -7.81
CA LYS A 40 1.25 -14.10 -6.52
C LYS A 40 -0.25 -14.38 -6.58
N PHE A 41 -0.89 -13.98 -7.67
CA PHE A 41 -2.35 -13.95 -7.80
C PHE A 41 -2.86 -14.69 -9.04
N GLY A 42 -1.98 -15.08 -9.96
CA GLY A 42 -2.36 -15.83 -11.17
C GLY A 42 -3.00 -14.98 -12.29
N HIS A 43 -3.07 -13.66 -12.11
CA HIS A 43 -3.67 -12.72 -13.07
C HIS A 43 -2.81 -11.44 -13.21
N PRO A 44 -2.98 -10.61 -14.25
CA PRO A 44 -2.26 -9.34 -14.37
C PRO A 44 -2.69 -8.31 -13.31
N PRO A 45 -1.91 -7.25 -13.08
CA PRO A 45 -2.30 -6.17 -12.18
C PRO A 45 -3.54 -5.42 -12.70
N PRO A 46 -4.26 -4.69 -11.83
CA PRO A 46 -5.34 -3.83 -12.27
C PRO A 46 -4.84 -2.83 -13.32
N ASN A 47 -5.61 -2.62 -14.40
CA ASN A 47 -5.32 -1.59 -15.40
C ASN A 47 -6.09 -0.30 -15.10
N ILE A 48 -5.93 0.19 -13.86
CA ILE A 48 -6.54 1.41 -13.35
C ILE A 48 -5.48 2.19 -12.56
N PRO A 49 -5.38 3.53 -12.72
CA PRO A 49 -4.29 4.32 -12.13
C PRO A 49 -4.17 4.20 -10.60
N ARG A 50 -3.08 4.73 -10.03
CA ARG A 50 -2.69 4.67 -8.60
C ARG A 50 -2.02 3.36 -8.20
N HIS A 51 -0.93 3.07 -8.88
CA HIS A 51 -0.05 1.95 -8.56
C HIS A 51 1.13 2.43 -7.72
N LEU A 52 1.24 1.96 -6.49
CA LEU A 52 2.38 2.23 -5.64
C LEU A 52 3.36 1.07 -5.72
N VAL A 53 4.63 1.37 -5.92
CA VAL A 53 5.71 0.38 -5.96
C VAL A 53 6.82 0.75 -5.00
N GLY A 54 7.37 -0.27 -4.34
CA GLY A 54 8.65 -0.17 -3.64
C GLY A 54 9.75 -0.74 -4.52
N LEU A 55 10.84 0.00 -4.70
CA LEU A 55 12.01 -0.42 -5.46
C LEU A 55 13.20 -0.57 -4.52
N TYR A 56 13.90 -1.70 -4.65
CA TYR A 56 15.18 -1.98 -4.02
C TYR A 56 16.32 -1.61 -4.97
N ARG A 57 17.31 -0.87 -4.45
CA ARG A 57 18.58 -0.60 -5.13
C ARG A 57 19.63 -1.60 -4.63
N ALA A 58 20.08 -2.48 -5.51
CA ALA A 58 21.17 -3.39 -5.24
C ALA A 58 22.53 -2.67 -5.28
N ASP A 59 23.57 -3.30 -4.72
CA ASP A 59 24.92 -2.71 -4.62
C ASP A 59 25.58 -2.49 -6.00
N ASP A 60 25.15 -3.22 -7.03
CA ASP A 60 25.55 -3.01 -8.43
C ASP A 60 24.80 -1.84 -9.11
N GLY A 61 23.92 -1.16 -8.37
CA GLY A 61 23.08 -0.06 -8.84
C GLY A 61 21.76 -0.52 -9.49
N GLY A 62 21.54 -1.83 -9.64
CA GLY A 62 20.31 -2.39 -10.21
C GLY A 62 19.08 -2.05 -9.40
N LEU A 63 17.96 -1.75 -10.08
CA LEU A 63 16.67 -1.50 -9.45
C LEU A 63 15.76 -2.72 -9.61
N HIS A 64 15.22 -3.20 -8.49
CA HIS A 64 14.36 -4.37 -8.44
C HIS A 64 13.03 -4.03 -7.77
N LEU A 65 11.92 -4.52 -8.33
CA LEU A 65 10.60 -4.41 -7.70
C LEU A 65 10.59 -5.19 -6.38
N ALA A 66 10.41 -4.50 -5.26
CA ALA A 66 10.36 -5.11 -3.93
C ALA A 66 8.92 -5.33 -3.45
N GLY A 67 7.96 -4.57 -3.96
CA GLY A 67 6.55 -4.75 -3.64
C GLY A 67 5.64 -3.77 -4.35
N PHE A 68 4.35 -4.02 -4.23
CA PHE A 68 3.29 -3.29 -4.90
C PHE A 68 2.08 -3.13 -3.97
N SER A 69 1.35 -2.02 -4.13
CA SER A 69 0.02 -1.81 -3.58
C SER A 69 -0.81 -0.97 -4.55
N HIS A 70 -2.11 -1.24 -4.64
CA HIS A 70 -3.01 -0.49 -5.50
C HIS A 70 -4.06 0.26 -4.68
N MET A 71 -4.30 1.52 -5.05
CA MET A 71 -5.23 2.43 -4.36
C MET A 71 -6.35 2.84 -5.33
N MET A 72 -7.44 2.09 -5.38
CA MET A 72 -8.56 2.38 -6.28
C MET A 72 -9.49 3.45 -5.69
N PRO A 73 -9.73 4.59 -6.37
CA PRO A 73 -10.78 5.52 -5.96
C PRO A 73 -12.18 4.88 -6.08
N PHE A 74 -13.03 5.06 -5.07
CA PHE A 74 -14.39 4.53 -5.06
C PHE A 74 -15.40 5.50 -4.42
N GLY A 75 -15.76 6.55 -5.19
CA GLY A 75 -16.48 7.70 -4.64
C GLY A 75 -15.61 8.42 -3.61
N ASP A 76 -16.10 8.57 -2.39
CA ASP A 76 -15.41 9.32 -1.33
C ASP A 76 -14.36 8.52 -0.57
N VAL A 77 -14.03 7.29 -1.00
CA VAL A 77 -13.05 6.42 -0.32
C VAL A 77 -12.01 5.90 -1.29
N TYR A 78 -10.89 5.43 -0.77
CA TYR A 78 -9.95 4.59 -1.50
C TYR A 78 -10.04 3.14 -1.04
N LEU A 79 -9.98 2.21 -1.99
CA LEU A 79 -9.85 0.79 -1.74
C LEU A 79 -8.39 0.38 -1.96
N SER A 80 -7.75 -0.08 -0.88
CA SER A 80 -6.40 -0.62 -0.87
C SER A 80 -6.45 -2.13 -1.13
N GLY A 81 -6.06 -2.54 -2.34
CA GLY A 81 -6.15 -3.93 -2.81
C GLY A 81 -4.88 -4.42 -3.50
N GLY A 82 -4.85 -5.71 -3.85
CA GLY A 82 -3.78 -6.32 -4.66
C GLY A 82 -2.36 -6.19 -4.11
N SER A 83 -2.20 -5.99 -2.81
CA SER A 83 -0.90 -5.66 -2.23
C SER A 83 -0.02 -6.90 -2.06
N CYS A 84 1.24 -6.81 -2.44
CA CYS A 84 2.19 -7.93 -2.33
C CYS A 84 3.65 -7.48 -2.26
N THR A 85 4.51 -8.35 -1.75
CA THR A 85 5.96 -8.18 -1.73
C THR A 85 6.65 -9.25 -2.57
N ASP A 86 7.79 -8.90 -3.16
CA ASP A 86 8.59 -9.81 -3.97
C ASP A 86 9.63 -10.55 -3.11
N GLY A 87 9.43 -11.85 -2.95
CA GLY A 87 10.34 -12.72 -2.21
C GLY A 87 11.69 -12.90 -2.91
N ASP A 88 11.75 -12.77 -4.24
CA ASP A 88 13.01 -12.81 -4.98
C ASP A 88 13.86 -11.59 -4.64
N THR A 89 13.25 -10.40 -4.62
CA THR A 89 13.92 -9.16 -4.23
C THR A 89 14.33 -9.18 -2.75
N ALA A 90 13.49 -9.73 -1.87
CA ALA A 90 13.89 -9.91 -0.47
C ALA A 90 15.13 -10.81 -0.32
N ARG A 91 15.27 -11.87 -1.13
CA ARG A 91 16.47 -12.72 -1.14
C ARG A 91 17.72 -12.00 -1.63
N ARG A 92 17.59 -11.01 -2.53
CA ARG A 92 18.69 -10.20 -3.06
C ARG A 92 19.25 -9.20 -2.03
N MET A 93 18.41 -8.69 -1.14
CA MET A 93 18.83 -7.78 -0.09
C MET A 93 19.92 -8.39 0.78
N ARG A 94 20.84 -7.57 1.30
CA ARG A 94 21.78 -8.03 2.33
C ARG A 94 21.04 -8.34 3.64
N PRO A 95 21.53 -9.27 4.49
CA PRO A 95 20.85 -9.63 5.74
C PRO A 95 20.50 -8.42 6.62
N GLU A 96 21.40 -7.45 6.73
CA GLU A 96 21.22 -6.22 7.49
C GLU A 96 20.18 -5.27 6.87
N GLN A 97 20.08 -5.21 5.53
CA GLN A 97 19.04 -4.43 4.84
C GLN A 97 17.66 -5.03 5.08
N ARG A 98 17.56 -6.37 5.02
CA ARG A 98 16.31 -7.09 5.35
C ARG A 98 15.89 -6.84 6.79
N GLU A 99 16.82 -6.94 7.73
CA GLU A 99 16.51 -6.74 9.15
C GLU A 99 16.15 -5.28 9.43
N ALA A 100 16.85 -4.31 8.82
CA ALA A 100 16.49 -2.90 8.91
C ALA A 100 15.07 -2.63 8.39
N LEU A 101 14.71 -3.19 7.23
CA LEU A 101 13.36 -3.08 6.69
C LEU A 101 12.32 -3.75 7.60
N ARG A 102 12.62 -4.94 8.13
CA ARG A 102 11.72 -5.68 9.05
C ARG A 102 11.51 -4.92 10.35
N ALA A 103 12.58 -4.44 10.98
CA ALA A 103 12.54 -3.66 12.22
C ALA A 103 11.77 -2.34 12.05
N ALA A 104 11.80 -1.78 10.84
CA ALA A 104 11.02 -0.60 10.48
C ALA A 104 9.52 -0.90 10.19
N GLY A 105 9.08 -2.17 10.23
CA GLY A 105 7.68 -2.56 10.00
C GLY A 105 7.41 -3.18 8.62
N GLY A 106 8.42 -3.28 7.76
CA GLY A 106 8.32 -3.90 6.44
C GLY A 106 7.87 -2.95 5.32
N LEU A 107 8.03 -3.39 4.07
CA LEU A 107 7.78 -2.53 2.91
C LEU A 107 6.30 -2.14 2.76
N TRP A 108 5.39 -3.08 2.99
CA TRP A 108 3.97 -2.81 2.79
C TRP A 108 3.42 -1.78 3.79
N PHE A 109 3.94 -1.76 5.03
CA PHE A 109 3.66 -0.71 6.00
C PHE A 109 3.92 0.69 5.39
N TYR A 110 5.07 0.87 4.74
CA TYR A 110 5.42 2.17 4.15
C TYR A 110 4.67 2.48 2.86
N LEU A 111 4.27 1.48 2.08
CA LEU A 111 3.34 1.69 0.96
C LEU A 111 1.99 2.22 1.45
N LEU A 112 1.48 1.70 2.57
CA LEU A 112 0.25 2.20 3.20
C LEU A 112 0.44 3.62 3.74
N LYS A 113 1.52 3.89 4.48
CA LYS A 113 1.82 5.25 4.98
C LYS A 113 1.94 6.28 3.84
N TYR A 114 2.58 5.89 2.73
CA TYR A 114 2.65 6.70 1.53
C TYR A 114 1.24 7.02 1.01
N ALA A 115 0.40 6.01 0.85
CA ALA A 115 -0.96 6.19 0.35
C ALA A 115 -1.79 7.10 1.26
N PHE A 116 -1.74 6.87 2.57
CA PHE A 116 -2.47 7.67 3.56
C PHE A 116 -2.06 9.13 3.48
N ARG A 117 -0.76 9.42 3.41
CA ARG A 117 -0.29 10.80 3.33
C ARG A 117 -0.66 11.44 2.00
N LYS A 118 -0.38 10.77 0.88
CA LYS A 118 -0.58 11.33 -0.47
C LYS A 118 -2.05 11.56 -0.81
N TYR A 119 -2.93 10.66 -0.39
CA TYR A 119 -4.34 10.68 -0.76
C TYR A 119 -5.27 11.17 0.35
N ALA A 120 -4.76 11.57 1.51
CA ALA A 120 -5.59 12.06 2.63
C ALA A 120 -6.59 13.17 2.23
N GLY A 121 -6.18 14.09 1.35
CA GLY A 121 -7.02 15.17 0.84
C GLY A 121 -8.00 14.78 -0.28
N CYS A 122 -7.91 13.54 -0.78
CA CYS A 122 -8.71 13.05 -1.90
C CYS A 122 -9.86 12.12 -1.45
N CYS A 123 -9.93 11.76 -0.18
CA CYS A 123 -10.96 10.85 0.34
C CYS A 123 -11.32 11.11 1.80
N ASP A 124 -12.37 10.44 2.24
CA ASP A 124 -12.85 10.40 3.61
C ASP A 124 -12.25 9.26 4.42
N ALA A 125 -11.93 8.14 3.77
CA ALA A 125 -11.30 6.99 4.42
C ALA A 125 -10.57 6.10 3.41
N PHE A 126 -9.75 5.20 3.95
CA PHE A 126 -9.17 4.08 3.21
C PHE A 126 -9.76 2.78 3.72
N PHE A 127 -10.12 1.89 2.80
CA PHE A 127 -10.62 0.55 3.13
C PHE A 127 -9.68 -0.51 2.57
N GLY A 128 -9.56 -1.63 3.26
CA GLY A 128 -8.85 -2.81 2.80
C GLY A 128 -9.68 -4.07 3.00
N HIS A 129 -9.43 -5.08 2.17
CA HIS A 129 -9.96 -6.43 2.36
C HIS A 129 -8.79 -7.36 2.72
N CYS A 130 -8.70 -7.78 3.98
CA CYS A 130 -7.56 -8.48 4.54
C CYS A 130 -7.97 -9.80 5.21
N GLY A 131 -7.76 -10.92 4.50
CA GLY A 131 -8.00 -12.27 5.03
C GLY A 131 -6.78 -12.97 5.62
N ASP A 132 -5.57 -12.44 5.40
CA ASP A 132 -4.35 -13.00 5.96
C ASP A 132 -4.01 -12.35 7.31
N ARG A 133 -3.72 -13.18 8.32
CA ARG A 133 -3.45 -12.70 9.69
C ARG A 133 -2.19 -11.85 9.79
N ARG A 134 -1.13 -12.20 9.05
CA ARG A 134 0.13 -11.43 9.08
C ARG A 134 -0.04 -10.10 8.35
N ALA A 135 -0.81 -10.08 7.27
CA ALA A 135 -1.19 -8.85 6.60
C ALA A 135 -2.03 -7.96 7.54
N LEU A 136 -2.96 -8.53 8.30
CA LEU A 136 -3.76 -7.77 9.25
C LEU A 136 -2.89 -7.06 10.30
N GLU A 137 -1.89 -7.75 10.86
CA GLU A 137 -0.94 -7.15 11.82
C GLU A 137 -0.24 -5.90 11.25
N VAL A 138 0.21 -5.97 9.99
CA VAL A 138 0.86 -4.84 9.31
C VAL A 138 -0.13 -3.71 9.03
N ALA A 139 -1.34 -4.04 8.59
CA ALA A 139 -2.37 -3.05 8.30
C ALA A 139 -2.79 -2.28 9.56
N LEU A 140 -3.00 -2.99 10.68
CA LEU A 140 -3.32 -2.37 11.96
C LEU A 140 -2.18 -1.46 12.44
N ALA A 141 -0.94 -1.92 12.35
CA ALA A 141 0.23 -1.09 12.68
C ALA A 141 0.31 0.18 11.82
N ALA A 142 -0.08 0.11 10.54
CA ALA A 142 -0.10 1.26 9.64
C ALA A 142 -1.17 2.30 10.00
N GLY A 143 -2.23 1.90 10.70
CA GLY A 143 -3.34 2.78 11.13
C GLY A 143 -4.72 2.33 10.67
N PHE A 144 -4.87 1.11 10.14
CA PHE A 144 -6.19 0.53 9.96
C PHE A 144 -6.79 0.08 11.30
N GLU A 145 -8.11 -0.01 11.33
CA GLU A 145 -8.93 -0.56 12.40
C GLU A 145 -9.79 -1.71 11.82
N GLN A 146 -10.06 -2.73 12.63
CA GLN A 146 -11.02 -3.77 12.26
C GLN A 146 -12.44 -3.23 12.31
N THR A 147 -13.27 -3.66 11.37
CA THR A 147 -14.70 -3.33 11.36
C THR A 147 -15.53 -4.50 11.89
N ALA A 148 -16.84 -4.32 11.96
CA ALA A 148 -17.76 -5.41 12.29
C ALA A 148 -17.90 -6.44 11.14
N HIS A 149 -17.43 -6.12 9.93
CA HIS A 149 -17.49 -7.03 8.78
C HIS A 149 -16.17 -7.78 8.65
N GLU A 150 -16.28 -9.10 8.51
CA GLU A 150 -15.13 -9.99 8.35
C GLU A 150 -14.25 -9.53 7.17
N HIS A 151 -12.93 -9.52 7.38
CA HIS A 151 -11.89 -9.08 6.45
C HIS A 151 -11.93 -7.59 6.04
N VAL A 152 -12.97 -6.83 6.36
CA VAL A 152 -13.02 -5.40 6.04
C VAL A 152 -12.35 -4.61 7.16
N ILE A 153 -11.31 -3.86 6.78
CA ILE A 153 -10.59 -2.94 7.66
C ILE A 153 -10.68 -1.51 7.12
N VAL A 154 -10.60 -0.52 8.00
CA VAL A 154 -10.74 0.90 7.63
C VAL A 154 -9.74 1.78 8.37
N ASN A 155 -9.18 2.77 7.68
CA ASN A 155 -8.41 3.86 8.29
C ASN A 155 -9.25 5.15 8.19
N TRP A 156 -9.76 5.61 9.33
CA TRP A 156 -10.43 6.90 9.48
C TRP A 156 -9.39 8.00 9.73
N HIS A 157 -8.72 8.47 8.69
CA HIS A 157 -7.59 9.41 8.81
C HIS A 157 -7.99 10.84 9.18
N LYS A 158 -9.30 11.13 9.25
CA LYS A 158 -9.86 12.44 9.63
C LYS A 158 -11.18 12.27 10.40
N PRO A 159 -11.59 13.25 11.22
CA PRO A 159 -12.87 13.19 11.92
C PRO A 159 -14.04 13.19 10.92
N LEU A 160 -14.98 12.27 11.12
CA LEU A 160 -16.21 12.13 10.34
C LEU A 160 -17.36 11.84 11.30
N HIS A 161 -18.55 12.32 10.95
CA HIS A 161 -19.77 12.01 11.70
C HIS A 161 -20.09 10.51 11.63
N ASP A 162 -20.58 9.91 12.73
CA ASP A 162 -20.80 8.46 12.81
C ASP A 162 -21.79 7.94 11.75
N ASN A 163 -22.86 8.70 11.47
CA ASN A 163 -23.79 8.37 10.39
C ASN A 163 -23.06 8.22 9.03
N HIS A 164 -22.07 9.07 8.75
CA HIS A 164 -21.29 9.01 7.52
C HIS A 164 -20.34 7.81 7.51
N LYS A 165 -19.65 7.54 8.63
CA LYS A 165 -18.82 6.33 8.79
C LYS A 165 -19.62 5.05 8.53
N ARG A 166 -20.83 4.94 9.10
CA ARG A 166 -21.72 3.80 8.87
C ARG A 166 -22.15 3.67 7.41
N ALA A 167 -22.46 4.78 6.74
CA ALA A 167 -22.84 4.77 5.33
C ALA A 167 -21.67 4.32 4.43
N LEU A 168 -20.46 4.85 4.66
CA LEU A 168 -19.25 4.44 3.93
C LEU A 168 -18.93 2.96 4.15
N LEU A 169 -19.00 2.49 5.40
CA LEU A 169 -18.76 1.08 5.72
C LEU A 169 -19.76 0.16 5.02
N ALA A 170 -21.06 0.48 5.08
CA ALA A 170 -22.10 -0.29 4.41
C ALA A 170 -21.90 -0.31 2.88
N LYS A 171 -21.52 0.83 2.29
CA LYS A 171 -21.21 0.95 0.85
C LYS A 171 -20.06 0.04 0.44
N VAL A 172 -18.96 0.05 1.19
CA VAL A 172 -17.79 -0.80 0.88
C VAL A 172 -18.09 -2.27 1.14
N HIS A 173 -18.79 -2.60 2.22
CA HIS A 173 -19.16 -4.00 2.50
C HIS A 173 -20.03 -4.60 1.39
N ALA A 174 -20.97 -3.83 0.83
CA ALA A 174 -21.83 -4.27 -0.26
C ALA A 174 -21.08 -4.62 -1.56
N LEU A 175 -19.83 -4.16 -1.73
CA LEU A 175 -18.98 -4.49 -2.87
C LEU A 175 -18.47 -5.95 -2.82
N GLY A 176 -18.29 -6.50 -1.62
CA GLY A 176 -17.59 -7.77 -1.41
C GLY A 176 -16.06 -7.65 -1.49
N PRO A 177 -15.35 -8.74 -1.83
CA PRO A 177 -13.89 -8.71 -2.02
C PRO A 177 -13.46 -7.79 -3.16
N PHE A 178 -12.35 -7.08 -2.97
CA PHE A 178 -11.75 -6.16 -3.93
C PHE A 178 -10.21 -6.19 -3.89
#